data_AF-A0A7S2DM06-F1
#
_entry.id   AF-A0A7S2DM06-F1
#
_cell.length_a   1.000
_cell.length_b   1.000
_cell.length_c   1.000
_cell.angle_alpha   90.00
_cell.angle_beta   90.00
_cell.angle_gamma   90.00
#
_symmetry.space_group_name_H-M   'P 1'
#
loop_
_entity.id
_entity.type
_entity.pdbx_description
1 polymer ?
#
loop_
_entity_poly.entity_id
_entity_poly.type
_entity_poly.pdbx_seq_one_letter_code
_entity_poly.pdbx_strand_id
1 'polypeptide(L)'
;QHTGEHAVLAAKAAKSAIVLLKNEGSILPLNTKTIKRIAVVGPPADAKCSVTDQDMGRCMNYCGGGSGTVIPGEAVTPLMGILRRAQLEGITIVPPTDPMSVTAAVN
;
A
#
# COMPACT_ATOMS: atom_id res chain seq x y z
N GLN A 1 7.02 -10.62 -20.75
CA GLN A 1 6.14 -9.44 -20.62
C GLN A 1 6.41 -8.59 -19.37
N HIS A 2 7.11 -9.10 -18.34
CA HIS A 2 7.55 -8.30 -17.19
C HIS A 2 9.02 -7.86 -17.38
N THR A 3 9.26 -6.56 -17.60
CA THR A 3 10.60 -5.96 -17.65
C THR A 3 10.69 -4.81 -16.64
N GLY A 4 11.90 -4.46 -16.21
CA GLY A 4 12.10 -3.32 -15.30
C GLY A 4 11.59 -2.00 -15.87
N GLU A 5 11.73 -1.79 -17.18
CA GLU A 5 11.23 -0.60 -17.88
C GLU A 5 9.71 -0.48 -17.81
N HIS A 6 8.98 -1.59 -18.01
CA HIS A 6 7.52 -1.60 -17.88
C HIS A 6 7.08 -1.30 -16.44
N ALA A 7 7.79 -1.83 -15.43
CA ALA A 7 7.49 -1.54 -14.02
C ALA A 7 7.71 -0.07 -13.68
N VAL A 8 8.79 0.55 -14.18
CA VAL A 8 9.06 1.98 -14.01
C VAL A 8 7.98 2.84 -14.68
N LEU A 9 7.57 2.47 -15.90
CA LEU A 9 6.51 3.18 -16.62
C LEU A 9 5.16 3.09 -15.88
N ALA A 10 4.79 1.89 -15.43
CA ALA A 10 3.56 1.68 -14.64
C ALA A 10 3.57 2.47 -13.33
N ALA A 11 4.70 2.47 -12.61
CA ALA A 11 4.86 3.25 -11.38
C ALA A 11 4.76 4.77 -11.63
N LYS A 12 5.28 5.26 -12.75
CA LYS A 12 5.14 6.67 -13.15
C LYS A 12 3.68 7.02 -13.44
N ALA A 13 2.99 6.20 -14.25
CA ALA A 13 1.58 6.40 -14.57
C ALA A 13 0.70 6.39 -13.30
N ALA A 14 0.92 5.42 -12.41
CA ALA A 14 0.19 5.33 -11.13
C ALA A 14 0.38 6.58 -10.26
N LYS A 15 1.61 7.08 -10.12
CA LYS A 15 1.89 8.31 -9.35
C LYS A 15 1.19 9.55 -9.92
N SER A 16 1.14 9.67 -11.25
CA SER A 16 0.49 10.80 -11.93
C SER A 16 -1.03 10.73 -11.92
N ALA A 17 -1.61 9.55 -11.70
CA ALA A 17 -3.06 9.34 -11.70
C ALA A 17 -3.75 9.63 -10.35
N ILE A 18 -2.99 9.79 -9.27
CA ILE A 18 -3.53 10.03 -7.92
C ILE A 18 -4.05 11.48 -7.82
N VAL A 19 -5.29 11.64 -7.33
CA VAL A 19 -5.90 12.94 -7.06
C VAL A 19 -6.11 13.13 -5.56
N LEU A 20 -5.58 14.24 -5.01
CA LEU A 20 -5.73 14.60 -3.60
C LEU A 20 -7.04 15.36 -3.38
N LEU A 21 -8.09 14.64 -2.96
CA LEU A 21 -9.43 15.22 -2.79
C LEU A 21 -9.55 16.13 -1.55
N LYS A 22 -8.88 15.76 -0.46
CA LYS A 22 -8.96 16.47 0.83
C LYS A 22 -7.60 16.46 1.53
N ASN A 23 -7.16 17.62 2.02
CA ASN A 23 -5.92 17.78 2.80
C ASN A 23 -6.05 18.92 3.82
N GLU A 24 -6.83 18.68 4.88
CA GLU A 24 -6.99 19.66 5.97
C GLU A 24 -5.73 19.76 6.82
N GLY A 25 -5.40 20.98 7.26
CA GLY A 25 -4.23 21.22 8.11
C GLY A 25 -2.88 20.92 7.47
N SER A 26 -2.84 20.74 6.13
CA SER A 26 -1.63 20.35 5.39
C SER A 26 -0.95 19.10 5.98
N ILE A 27 -1.75 18.12 6.41
CA ILE A 27 -1.25 16.87 7.02
C ILE A 27 -0.38 16.07 6.05
N LEU A 28 -0.65 16.17 4.74
CA LEU A 28 0.21 15.64 3.69
C LEU A 28 1.02 16.78 3.04
N PRO A 29 2.31 16.55 2.72
CA PRO A 29 3.06 15.29 2.91
C PRO A 29 3.41 15.00 4.38
N LEU A 30 3.50 13.72 4.74
CA LEU A 30 3.83 13.30 6.10
C LEU A 30 5.20 13.85 6.53
N ASN A 31 5.24 14.55 7.66
CA ASN A 31 6.48 15.08 8.23
C ASN A 31 7.23 13.98 9.01
N THR A 32 8.33 13.49 8.45
CA THR A 32 9.13 12.39 9.01
C THR A 32 9.95 12.80 10.25
N LYS A 33 10.10 14.11 10.48
CA LYS A 33 10.76 14.62 11.70
C LYS A 33 9.86 14.48 12.92
N THR A 34 8.55 14.69 12.75
CA THR A 34 7.58 14.66 13.84
C THR A 34 6.88 13.31 13.97
N ILE A 35 6.56 12.65 12.86
CA ILE A 35 5.89 11.36 12.85
C ILE A 35 6.92 10.24 12.98
N LYS A 36 6.79 9.42 14.03
CA LYS A 36 7.68 8.27 14.31
C LYS A 36 7.01 6.92 14.18
N ARG A 37 5.68 6.88 14.21
CA ARG A 37 4.88 5.66 14.10
C ARG A 37 3.71 5.87 13.15
N ILE A 38 3.49 4.90 12.26
CA ILE A 38 2.37 4.90 11.32
C ILE A 38 1.67 3.55 11.43
N ALA A 39 0.35 3.57 11.62
CA ALA A 39 -0.48 2.38 11.48
C ALA A 39 -1.08 2.36 10.06
N VAL A 40 -0.92 1.25 9.34
CA VAL A 40 -1.52 1.05 8.01
C VAL A 40 -2.69 0.11 8.19
N VAL A 41 -3.90 0.57 7.88
CA VAL A 41 -5.15 -0.15 8.15
C VAL A 41 -6.01 -0.31 6.90
N GLY A 42 -6.79 -1.41 6.85
CA GLY A 42 -7.73 -1.72 5.78
C GLY A 42 -7.34 -2.98 4.98
N PRO A 43 -8.31 -3.80 4.52
CA PRO A 43 -8.04 -5.02 3.75
C PRO A 43 -7.14 -4.83 2.51
N PRO A 44 -7.23 -3.72 1.74
CA PRO A 44 -6.37 -3.52 0.58
C PRO A 44 -4.90 -3.23 0.91
N ALA A 45 -4.55 -2.93 2.17
CA ALA A 45 -3.21 -2.49 2.55
C ALA A 45 -2.12 -3.50 2.17
N ASP A 46 -2.39 -4.79 2.34
CA ASP A 46 -1.47 -5.88 1.97
C ASP A 46 -2.15 -6.96 1.10
N ALA A 47 -3.19 -6.55 0.35
CA ALA A 47 -3.87 -7.46 -0.56
C ALA A 47 -2.90 -7.86 -1.69
N LYS A 48 -2.55 -9.14 -1.76
CA LYS A 48 -1.80 -9.71 -2.88
C LYS A 48 -2.75 -10.04 -4.03
N CYS A 49 -2.34 -9.75 -5.25
CA CYS A 49 -3.06 -10.23 -6.42
C CYS A 49 -2.75 -11.73 -6.59
N SER A 50 -3.77 -12.58 -6.48
CA SER A 50 -3.70 -14.02 -6.67
C SER A 50 -4.88 -14.49 -7.52
N VAL A 51 -4.65 -15.56 -8.29
CA VAL A 51 -5.62 -16.20 -9.21
C VAL A 51 -6.31 -17.42 -8.60
N THR A 52 -6.01 -17.77 -7.35
CA THR A 52 -6.71 -18.87 -6.69
C THR A 52 -8.16 -18.49 -6.45
N ASP A 53 -9.10 -19.43 -6.59
CA ASP A 53 -10.56 -19.19 -6.59
C ASP A 53 -11.08 -18.42 -5.36
N GLN A 54 -10.36 -18.46 -4.24
CA GLN A 54 -10.69 -17.75 -3.00
C GLN A 54 -10.22 -16.29 -2.96
N ASP A 55 -9.41 -15.86 -3.93
CA ASP A 55 -8.66 -14.60 -3.92
C ASP A 55 -8.87 -13.72 -5.16
N MET A 56 -9.72 -14.15 -6.10
CA MET A 56 -9.99 -13.39 -7.34
C MET A 56 -10.44 -11.95 -7.05
N GLY A 57 -11.08 -11.72 -5.89
CA GLY A 57 -11.45 -10.39 -5.41
C GLY A 57 -10.27 -9.48 -4.99
N ARG A 58 -9.07 -10.02 -4.77
CA ARG A 58 -7.91 -9.24 -4.30
C ARG A 58 -7.17 -8.54 -5.42
N CYS A 59 -7.10 -9.14 -6.61
CA CYS A 59 -6.58 -8.47 -7.81
C CYS A 59 -7.44 -7.26 -8.23
N MET A 60 -8.72 -7.21 -7.81
CA MET A 60 -9.61 -6.09 -8.11
C MET A 60 -9.07 -4.75 -7.57
N ASN A 61 -8.31 -4.77 -6.48
CA ASN A 61 -7.67 -3.57 -5.93
C ASN A 61 -6.62 -2.95 -6.88
N TYR A 62 -6.11 -3.73 -7.84
CA TYR A 62 -5.06 -3.30 -8.77
C TYR A 62 -5.56 -3.09 -10.19
N CYS A 63 -6.44 -3.96 -10.70
CA CYS A 63 -6.87 -3.94 -12.11
C CYS A 63 -8.39 -3.92 -12.31
N GLY A 64 -9.19 -3.90 -11.24
CA GLY A 64 -10.62 -4.15 -11.34
C GLY A 64 -10.94 -5.59 -11.77
N GLY A 65 -12.11 -5.81 -12.37
CA GLY A 65 -12.56 -7.12 -12.86
C GLY A 65 -12.90 -7.12 -14.36
N GLY A 66 -13.38 -8.26 -14.86
CA GLY A 66 -13.82 -8.41 -16.26
C GLY A 66 -12.66 -8.58 -17.25
N SER A 67 -12.88 -8.21 -18.51
CA SER A 67 -11.92 -8.41 -19.62
C SER A 67 -10.63 -7.57 -19.50
N GLY A 68 -10.60 -6.57 -18.63
CA GLY A 68 -9.42 -5.76 -18.31
C GLY A 68 -8.53 -6.33 -17.21
N THR A 69 -8.85 -7.51 -16.66
CA THR A 69 -8.09 -8.10 -15.56
C THR A 69 -6.70 -8.52 -16.01
N VAL A 70 -5.68 -8.05 -15.31
CA VAL A 70 -4.28 -8.44 -15.52
C VAL A 70 -3.71 -8.89 -14.20
N ILE A 71 -3.18 -10.12 -14.16
CA ILE A 71 -2.49 -10.66 -12.99
C ILE A 71 -0.99 -10.40 -13.15
N PRO A 72 -0.40 -9.44 -12.44
CA PRO A 72 1.04 -9.23 -12.47
C PRO A 72 1.76 -10.39 -11.77
N GLY A 73 2.93 -10.77 -12.30
CA GLY A 73 3.78 -11.77 -11.66
C GLY A 73 4.34 -11.31 -10.30
N GLU A 74 4.55 -10.00 -10.13
CA GLU A 74 4.95 -9.39 -8.87
C GLU A 74 4.27 -8.02 -8.73
N ALA A 75 3.76 -7.70 -7.54
CA ALA A 75 3.18 -6.41 -7.22
C ALA A 75 3.69 -5.90 -5.88
N VAL A 76 4.00 -4.60 -5.80
CA VAL A 76 4.31 -3.92 -4.54
C VAL A 76 3.00 -3.46 -3.91
N THR A 77 2.62 -4.07 -2.78
CA THR A 77 1.44 -3.68 -1.99
C THR A 77 1.64 -2.29 -1.36
N PRO A 78 0.55 -1.55 -1.03
CA PRO A 78 0.66 -0.29 -0.30
C PRO A 78 1.47 -0.41 1.00
N LEU A 79 1.25 -1.47 1.79
CA LEU A 79 2.01 -1.74 3.01
C LEU A 79 3.50 -1.90 2.71
N MET A 80 3.88 -2.72 1.72
CA MET A 80 5.29 -2.87 1.34
C MET A 80 5.92 -1.56 0.87
N GLY A 81 5.20 -0.77 0.07
CA GLY A 81 5.68 0.53 -0.41
C GLY A 81 5.91 1.53 0.74
N ILE A 82 4.95 1.64 1.65
CA ILE A 82 5.05 2.50 2.83
C ILE A 82 6.17 2.03 3.75
N LEU A 83 6.27 0.72 4.01
CA LEU A 83 7.31 0.14 4.87
C LEU A 83 8.72 0.40 4.32
N ARG A 84 8.94 0.21 3.01
CA ARG A 84 10.22 0.55 2.36
C ARG A 84 10.57 2.02 2.53
N ARG A 85 9.59 2.93 2.36
CA ARG A 85 9.83 4.38 2.52
C ARG A 85 10.09 4.76 3.98
N ALA A 86 9.35 4.16 4.91
CA ALA A 86 9.46 4.40 6.35
C ALA A 86 10.79 3.93 6.93
N GLN A 87 11.31 2.79 6.47
CA GLN A 87 12.64 2.29 6.86
C GLN A 87 13.76 3.28 6.53
N LEU A 88 13.69 3.95 5.38
CA LEU A 88 14.66 4.98 4.99
C LEU A 88 14.62 6.22 5.90
N GLU A 89 13.52 6.44 6.62
CA GLU A 89 13.29 7.62 7.48
C GLU A 89 13.31 7.27 8.97
N GLY A 90 13.57 6.00 9.33
CA GLY A 90 13.53 5.52 10.70
C GLY A 90 12.14 5.56 11.35
N ILE A 91 11.07 5.45 10.55
CA ILE A 91 9.68 5.43 11.02
C ILE A 91 9.26 3.98 11.26
N THR A 92 8.65 3.71 12.40
CA THR A 92 8.12 2.37 12.73
C THR A 92 6.72 2.20 12.15
N ILE A 93 6.51 1.14 11.36
CA ILE A 93 5.19 0.74 10.92
C ILE A 93 4.61 -0.24 11.94
N VAL A 94 3.45 0.12 12.49
CA VAL A 94 2.70 -0.75 13.40
C VAL A 94 1.83 -1.67 12.54
N PRO A 95 1.97 -3.01 12.65
CA PRO A 95 1.10 -3.92 11.92
C PRO A 95 -0.35 -3.74 12.38
N PRO A 96 -1.35 -4.08 11.56
CA PRO A 96 -2.74 -4.16 11.99
C PRO A 96 -2.87 -5.30 13.01
N THR A 97 -2.55 -5.01 14.27
CA THR A 97 -2.93 -5.84 15.40
C THR A 97 -4.44 -5.75 15.54
N ASP A 98 -5.09 -6.89 15.68
CA ASP A 98 -6.52 -7.04 15.98
C ASP A 98 -7.03 -5.88 16.86
N PRO A 99 -8.16 -5.20 16.55
CA PRO A 99 -8.63 -4.01 17.29
C PRO A 99 -8.85 -4.25 18.80
N MET A 100 -8.80 -5.50 19.28
CA MET A 100 -8.87 -5.86 20.70
C MET A 100 -7.51 -6.03 21.43
N SER A 101 -6.36 -5.87 20.77
CA SER A 101 -5.05 -6.24 21.35
C SER A 101 -4.10 -5.07 21.69
N VAL A 102 -4.57 -3.82 21.58
CA VAL A 102 -3.73 -2.60 21.77
C VAL A 102 -3.17 -2.44 23.20
N THR A 103 -3.57 -3.29 24.16
CA THR A 103 -3.08 -3.21 25.55
C THR A 103 -1.64 -3.72 25.75
N ALA A 104 -1.03 -4.43 24.79
CA ALA A 104 0.26 -5.11 25.03
C ALA A 104 1.53 -4.37 24.54
N ALA A 105 1.41 -3.24 23.84
CA ALA A 105 2.58 -2.53 23.27
C ALA A 105 2.86 -1.16 23.93
N VAL A 106 2.59 -1.07 25.24
CA VAL A 106 3.07 0.03 26.09
C VAL A 106 3.98 -0.59 27.15
N ASN A 107 5.29 -0.56 26.89
CA ASN A 107 6.38 -0.62 27.87
C ASN A 107 7.57 0.12 27.26
#